data_AF-A0A8A4TW10-F1
#
_entry.id   AF-A0A8A4TW10-F1
#
_cell.length_a   1.000
_cell.length_b   1.000
_cell.length_c   1.000
_cell.angle_alpha   90.00
_cell.angle_beta   90.00
_cell.angle_gamma   90.00
#
_symmetry.space_group_name_H-M   'P 1'
#
loop_
_entity.id
_entity.type
_entity.pdbx_description
1 polymer ?
#
loop_
_entity_poly.entity_id
_entity_poly.type
_entity_poly.pdbx_seq_one_letter_code
_entity_poly.pdbx_strand_id
1 'polypeptide(L)'
;MNEIQSKNQVFSSQMATRIVVGTMLVLSLIGCGNQAAKPEVQQADQQQKQSQPNTDEPSDTQAPKPKKLQLDEAQLNHYVALQEKLAADNFAEAQKAALALVESCEGELKTLAAPMSKAADIAALRTEFRPLSESVKDQKLPAGFVTAYCPMAFKNTGAYWLQKGSTLYNPYYGAEMLHCGAITRKGSAEQDAATAEEAPKE
;
A
#
# COMPACT_ATOMS: atom_id res chain seq x y z
N MET A 1 9.93 -4.46 58.93
CA MET A 1 10.45 -5.76 59.42
C MET A 1 9.60 -6.80 58.72
N ASN A 2 9.97 -7.53 57.67
CA ASN A 2 11.20 -8.10 57.13
C ASN A 2 10.90 -8.35 55.63
N GLU A 3 11.78 -8.57 54.66
CA GLU A 3 13.23 -8.54 54.49
C GLU A 3 13.43 -8.79 52.98
N ILE A 4 14.38 -8.07 52.40
CA ILE A 4 14.79 -8.12 50.99
C ILE A 4 15.60 -9.40 50.75
N GLN A 5 15.44 -10.08 49.60
CA GLN A 5 16.49 -10.66 48.72
C GLN A 5 15.80 -11.16 47.43
N SER A 6 16.04 -10.65 46.21
CA SER A 6 17.28 -10.54 45.41
C SER A 6 17.80 -11.88 44.84
N LYS A 7 18.24 -11.81 43.55
CA LYS A 7 18.96 -12.78 42.69
C LYS A 7 18.04 -13.49 41.69
N ASN A 8 17.88 -13.02 40.44
CA ASN A 8 18.87 -12.80 39.38
C ASN A 8 19.69 -14.07 39.09
N GLN A 9 19.30 -14.83 38.07
CA GLN A 9 20.06 -15.97 37.55
C GLN A 9 19.95 -16.06 36.01
N VAL A 10 21.09 -15.74 35.39
CA VAL A 10 21.72 -16.36 34.22
C VAL A 10 21.09 -16.16 32.83
N PHE A 11 21.58 -15.12 32.16
CA PHE A 11 21.82 -15.10 30.71
C PHE A 11 22.76 -16.26 30.34
N SER A 12 22.31 -17.18 29.48
CA SER A 12 23.19 -18.15 28.82
C SER A 12 23.16 -17.91 27.31
N SER A 13 24.12 -17.09 26.85
CA SER A 13 24.53 -16.99 25.46
C SER A 13 25.27 -18.27 25.08
N GLN A 14 24.76 -19.01 24.08
CA GLN A 14 25.56 -20.02 23.38
C GLN A 14 25.69 -19.60 21.92
N MET A 15 26.85 -19.01 21.62
CA MET A 15 27.41 -19.00 20.28
C MET A 15 27.71 -20.44 19.87
N ALA A 16 27.15 -20.89 18.75
CA ALA A 16 27.60 -22.09 18.06
C ALA A 16 27.96 -21.72 16.62
N THR A 17 29.17 -21.18 16.46
CA THR A 17 29.88 -21.08 15.19
C THR A 17 30.08 -22.48 14.62
N ARG A 18 29.50 -22.77 13.45
CA ARG A 18 29.93 -23.88 12.60
C ARG A 18 30.33 -23.33 11.24
N ILE A 19 31.64 -23.08 11.14
CA ILE A 19 32.36 -22.92 9.88
C ILE A 19 32.24 -24.25 9.12
N VAL A 20 31.67 -24.21 7.92
CA VAL A 20 31.85 -25.26 6.90
C VAL A 20 32.69 -24.65 5.79
N VAL A 21 33.94 -25.11 5.71
CA VAL A 21 34.88 -24.86 4.63
C VAL A 21 34.60 -25.84 3.48
N GLY A 22 34.70 -25.35 2.25
CA GLY A 22 34.88 -26.17 1.04
C GLY A 22 33.68 -26.05 0.08
N THR A 23 33.83 -25.77 -1.21
CA THR A 23 34.98 -25.95 -2.10
C THR A 23 34.80 -25.07 -3.36
N MET A 24 35.87 -24.41 -3.79
CA MET A 24 36.00 -23.85 -5.14
C MET A 24 35.93 -24.96 -6.20
N LEU A 25 35.17 -24.76 -7.29
CA LEU A 25 35.51 -25.35 -8.59
C LEU A 25 34.88 -24.60 -9.78
N VAL A 26 35.75 -23.83 -10.45
CA VAL A 26 35.96 -23.69 -11.90
C VAL A 26 35.02 -22.83 -12.77
N LEU A 27 35.70 -21.86 -13.40
CA LEU A 27 35.34 -21.01 -14.53
C LEU A 27 34.85 -21.80 -15.75
N SER A 28 33.84 -21.25 -16.43
CA SER A 28 33.71 -21.34 -17.89
C SER A 28 33.63 -19.94 -18.47
N LEU A 29 34.65 -19.62 -19.27
CA LEU A 29 34.76 -18.46 -20.13
C LEU A 29 34.05 -18.72 -21.47
N ILE A 30 33.85 -17.62 -22.20
CA ILE A 30 33.72 -17.48 -23.67
C ILE A 30 32.28 -17.30 -24.18
N GLY A 31 32.02 -16.07 -24.62
CA GLY A 31 30.88 -15.70 -25.44
C GLY A 31 30.88 -14.23 -25.85
N CYS A 32 31.99 -13.71 -26.41
CA CYS A 32 31.96 -12.44 -27.16
C CYS A 32 31.52 -12.72 -28.60
N GLY A 33 30.39 -12.14 -29.01
CA GLY A 33 29.97 -12.02 -30.39
C GLY A 33 29.68 -10.56 -30.68
N ASN A 34 30.63 -9.89 -31.32
CA ASN A 34 30.61 -8.49 -31.72
C ASN A 34 30.19 -8.41 -33.19
N GLN A 35 29.15 -7.64 -33.55
CA GLN A 35 29.27 -6.68 -34.65
C GLN A 35 28.08 -5.74 -34.75
N ALA A 36 28.47 -4.48 -34.91
CA ALA A 36 27.68 -3.28 -35.06
C ALA A 36 26.91 -3.26 -36.38
N ALA A 37 25.74 -2.62 -36.35
CA ALA A 37 25.30 -1.71 -37.40
C ALA A 37 24.20 -0.79 -36.85
N LYS A 38 24.53 0.50 -36.70
CA LYS A 38 23.58 1.62 -36.76
C LYS A 38 23.91 2.36 -38.07
N PRO A 39 22.91 2.65 -38.90
CA PRO A 39 22.41 4.02 -39.05
C PRO A 39 20.87 3.96 -39.01
N GLU A 40 20.03 4.99 -38.96
CA GLU A 40 20.10 6.39 -39.34
C GLU A 40 18.86 7.03 -38.69
N VAL A 41 18.94 8.30 -38.29
CA VAL A 41 17.76 9.13 -38.02
C VAL A 41 17.48 9.90 -39.30
N GLN A 42 16.27 9.79 -39.84
CA GLN A 42 15.74 10.77 -40.78
C GLN A 42 14.28 11.08 -40.44
N GLN A 43 13.99 12.37 -40.48
CA GLN A 43 12.80 13.05 -40.02
C GLN A 43 12.01 13.58 -41.24
N ALA A 44 10.69 13.76 -41.06
CA ALA A 44 9.72 14.49 -41.91
C ALA A 44 9.31 13.78 -43.22
N ASP A 45 8.08 13.87 -43.77
CA ASP A 45 6.92 14.73 -43.56
C ASP A 45 5.67 14.10 -44.23
N GLN A 46 4.45 14.51 -43.79
CA GLN A 46 3.12 14.64 -44.48
C GLN A 46 2.71 13.70 -45.66
N GLN A 47 1.46 13.23 -45.89
CA GLN A 47 0.12 13.70 -45.55
C GLN A 47 -0.97 12.66 -45.95
N GLN A 48 -2.04 12.58 -45.15
CA GLN A 48 -3.46 12.25 -45.42
C GLN A 48 -3.89 11.39 -46.64
N LYS A 49 -4.70 10.34 -46.37
CA LYS A 49 -6.02 10.18 -47.01
C LYS A 49 -6.99 9.34 -46.16
N GLN A 50 -8.18 9.90 -45.97
CA GLN A 50 -9.36 9.33 -45.30
C GLN A 50 -9.81 8.01 -45.92
N SER A 51 -10.41 7.13 -45.10
CA SER A 51 -11.76 6.58 -45.29
C SER A 51 -12.15 5.72 -44.09
N GLN A 52 -13.18 6.14 -43.33
CA GLN A 52 -13.96 5.25 -42.47
C GLN A 52 -14.73 4.25 -43.32
N PRO A 53 -15.06 3.09 -42.76
CA PRO A 53 -16.49 2.76 -42.64
C PRO A 53 -16.85 2.55 -41.17
N ASN A 54 -17.86 3.29 -40.72
CA ASN A 54 -18.56 2.99 -39.48
C ASN A 54 -19.26 1.64 -39.64
N THR A 55 -19.13 0.78 -38.63
CA THR A 55 -20.14 -0.23 -38.34
C THR A 55 -20.62 0.09 -36.94
N ASP A 56 -21.85 0.58 -36.85
CA ASP A 56 -22.54 0.86 -35.60
C ASP A 56 -22.79 -0.47 -34.86
N GLU A 57 -22.11 -0.64 -33.73
CA GLU A 57 -22.41 -1.66 -32.73
C GLU A 57 -22.49 -0.92 -31.39
N PRO A 58 -23.68 -0.83 -30.75
CA PRO A 58 -23.80 -0.25 -29.43
C PRO A 58 -23.31 -1.29 -28.43
N SER A 59 -22.00 -1.33 -28.20
CA SER A 59 -21.42 -2.07 -27.08
C SER A 59 -21.62 -1.27 -25.79
N ASP A 60 -22.88 -1.16 -25.37
CA ASP A 60 -23.22 -0.90 -23.96
C ASP A 60 -22.98 -2.19 -23.19
N THR A 61 -21.73 -2.43 -22.85
CA THR A 61 -21.40 -3.20 -21.66
C THR A 61 -20.45 -2.35 -20.86
N GLN A 62 -21.01 -1.30 -20.26
CA GLN A 62 -20.39 -0.70 -19.09
C GLN A 62 -20.27 -1.81 -18.04
N ALA A 63 -19.04 -2.33 -17.86
CA ALA A 63 -18.71 -3.16 -16.72
C ALA A 63 -19.26 -2.47 -15.46
N PRO A 64 -20.01 -3.18 -14.59
CA PRO A 64 -20.58 -2.58 -13.40
C PRO A 64 -19.45 -1.92 -12.61
N LYS A 65 -19.54 -0.60 -12.43
CA LYS A 65 -18.61 0.15 -11.57
C LYS A 65 -18.59 -0.59 -10.22
N PRO A 66 -17.41 -0.98 -9.69
CA PRO A 66 -17.34 -1.75 -8.47
C PRO A 66 -18.11 -1.02 -7.38
N LYS A 67 -18.97 -1.75 -6.68
CA LYS A 67 -19.78 -1.20 -5.61
C LYS A 67 -18.82 -0.78 -4.51
N LYS A 68 -18.57 0.52 -4.45
CA LYS A 68 -17.77 1.19 -3.43
C LYS A 68 -18.00 0.59 -2.04
N LEU A 69 -16.96 0.02 -1.47
CA LEU A 69 -17.05 -0.68 -0.19
C LEU A 69 -17.14 0.34 0.94
N GLN A 70 -17.88 -0.01 1.98
CA GLN A 70 -17.99 0.77 3.21
C GLN A 70 -17.63 -0.12 4.39
N LEU A 71 -16.64 0.32 5.16
CA LEU A 71 -16.30 -0.29 6.43
C LEU A 71 -17.21 0.29 7.51
N ASP A 72 -17.79 -0.55 8.35
CA ASP A 72 -18.32 -0.10 9.63
C ASP A 72 -17.17 0.34 10.57
N GLU A 73 -17.51 0.85 11.75
CA GLU A 73 -16.50 1.36 12.68
C GLU A 73 -15.52 0.28 13.18
N ALA A 74 -15.99 -0.95 13.40
CA ALA A 74 -15.14 -2.04 13.86
C ALA A 74 -14.16 -2.46 12.74
N GLN A 75 -14.67 -2.63 11.52
CA GLN A 75 -13.89 -2.95 10.33
C GLN A 75 -12.88 -1.84 10.00
N LEU A 76 -13.27 -0.57 10.15
CA LEU A 76 -12.37 0.57 9.95
C LEU A 76 -11.24 0.58 10.98
N ASN A 77 -11.50 0.21 12.23
CA ASN A 77 -10.45 0.06 13.24
C ASN A 77 -9.47 -1.07 12.92
N HIS A 78 -9.96 -2.23 12.44
CA HIS A 78 -9.09 -3.31 11.94
C HIS A 78 -8.25 -2.89 10.73
N TYR A 79 -8.87 -2.18 9.78
CA TYR A 79 -8.20 -1.62 8.61
C TYR A 79 -7.06 -0.66 9.01
N VAL A 80 -7.33 0.27 9.94
CA VAL A 80 -6.30 1.24 10.37
C VAL A 80 -5.21 0.55 11.17
N ALA A 81 -5.54 -0.44 12.00
CA ALA A 81 -4.52 -1.23 12.69
C ALA A 81 -3.57 -1.90 11.69
N LEU A 82 -4.10 -2.49 10.61
CA LEU A 82 -3.30 -3.04 9.52
C LEU A 82 -2.42 -1.97 8.84
N GLN A 83 -3.01 -0.83 8.48
CA GLN A 83 -2.29 0.30 7.89
C GLN A 83 -1.13 0.79 8.76
N GLU A 84 -1.32 0.91 10.08
CA GLU A 84 -0.28 1.31 11.03
C GLU A 84 0.87 0.30 11.09
N LYS A 85 0.59 -1.00 11.07
CA LYS A 85 1.64 -2.04 11.09
C LYS A 85 2.43 -2.08 9.78
N LEU A 86 1.75 -1.85 8.65
CA LEU A 86 2.40 -1.66 7.36
C LEU A 86 3.31 -0.42 7.36
N ALA A 87 2.87 0.69 7.94
CA ALA A 87 3.67 1.90 8.06
C ALA A 87 4.87 1.72 9.02
N ALA A 88 4.76 0.82 10.00
CA ALA A 88 5.82 0.51 10.96
C ALA A 88 6.80 -0.59 10.50
N ASP A 89 6.76 -1.01 9.23
CA ASP A 89 7.55 -2.13 8.69
C ASP A 89 7.39 -3.45 9.46
N ASN A 90 6.29 -3.62 10.21
CA ASN A 90 6.10 -4.79 11.06
C ASN A 90 5.25 -5.85 10.34
N PHE A 91 5.91 -6.68 9.54
CA PHE A 91 5.25 -7.72 8.75
C PHE A 91 4.40 -8.68 9.58
N ALA A 92 4.92 -9.18 10.71
CA ALA A 92 4.23 -10.16 11.53
C ALA A 92 2.93 -9.58 12.13
N GLU A 93 2.99 -8.37 12.68
CA GLU A 93 1.80 -7.70 13.21
C GLU A 93 0.86 -7.22 12.09
N ALA A 94 1.38 -6.86 10.91
CA ALA A 94 0.56 -6.53 9.76
C ALA A 94 -0.22 -7.75 9.26
N GLN A 95 0.41 -8.92 9.13
CA GLN A 95 -0.27 -10.15 8.73
C GLN A 95 -1.33 -10.56 9.74
N LYS A 96 -1.05 -10.42 11.05
CA LYS A 96 -2.03 -10.64 12.11
C LYS A 96 -3.20 -9.66 12.05
N ALA A 97 -2.94 -8.38 11.83
CA ALA A 97 -4.00 -7.37 11.67
C ALA A 97 -4.84 -7.63 10.40
N ALA A 98 -4.23 -8.08 9.31
CA ALA A 98 -4.94 -8.51 8.11
C ALA A 98 -5.86 -9.70 8.39
N LEU A 99 -5.42 -10.70 9.17
CA LEU A 99 -6.26 -11.81 9.57
C LEU A 99 -7.46 -11.34 10.42
N ALA A 100 -7.24 -10.46 11.38
CA ALA A 100 -8.33 -9.89 12.19
C ALA A 100 -9.34 -9.12 11.32
N LEU A 101 -8.87 -8.40 10.29
CA LEU A 101 -9.77 -7.75 9.33
C LEU A 101 -10.59 -8.79 8.56
N VAL A 102 -9.95 -9.85 8.05
CA VAL A 102 -10.62 -10.96 7.33
C VAL A 102 -11.72 -11.61 8.17
N GLU A 103 -11.48 -11.80 9.47
CA GLU A 103 -12.44 -12.38 10.41
C GLU A 103 -13.62 -11.44 10.71
N SER A 104 -13.42 -10.12 10.59
CA SER A 104 -14.45 -9.10 10.83
C SER A 104 -15.34 -8.80 9.63
N CYS A 105 -15.07 -9.40 8.46
CA CYS A 105 -15.73 -9.06 7.21
C CYS A 105 -16.20 -10.27 6.41
N GLU A 106 -17.16 -10.00 5.52
CA GLU A 106 -17.72 -10.97 4.57
C GLU A 106 -17.75 -10.36 3.16
N GLY A 107 -18.08 -11.19 2.17
CA GLY A 107 -18.26 -10.75 0.79
C GLY A 107 -17.00 -10.16 0.17
N GLU A 108 -17.17 -9.12 -0.66
CA GLU A 108 -16.09 -8.49 -1.42
C GLU A 108 -14.98 -7.93 -0.53
N LEU A 109 -15.32 -7.40 0.65
CA LEU A 109 -14.33 -6.92 1.62
C LEU A 109 -13.40 -8.05 2.08
N LYS A 110 -13.95 -9.23 2.39
CA LYS A 110 -13.17 -10.41 2.76
C LYS A 110 -12.33 -10.92 1.61
N THR A 111 -12.86 -10.89 0.38
CA THR A 111 -12.13 -11.25 -0.83
C THR A 111 -10.89 -10.39 -1.03
N LEU A 112 -10.99 -9.07 -0.81
CA LEU A 112 -9.85 -8.15 -0.88
C LEU A 112 -8.90 -8.30 0.32
N ALA A 113 -9.42 -8.64 1.50
CA ALA A 113 -8.62 -8.76 2.72
C ALA A 113 -7.80 -10.06 2.79
N ALA A 114 -8.36 -11.17 2.30
CA ALA A 114 -7.80 -12.51 2.49
C ALA A 114 -6.37 -12.71 1.93
N PRO A 115 -6.00 -12.19 0.75
CA PRO A 115 -4.63 -12.33 0.23
C PRO A 115 -3.55 -11.76 1.16
N MET A 116 -3.82 -10.63 1.83
CA MET A 116 -2.86 -10.01 2.76
C MET A 116 -2.50 -10.92 3.94
N SER A 117 -3.46 -11.66 4.48
CA SER A 117 -3.21 -12.62 5.57
C SER A 117 -2.31 -13.79 5.17
N LYS A 118 -2.12 -14.01 3.86
CA LYS A 118 -1.31 -15.09 3.27
C LYS A 118 -0.07 -14.58 2.53
N ALA A 119 0.17 -13.27 2.55
CA ALA A 119 1.32 -12.67 1.88
C ALA A 119 2.63 -13.27 2.40
N ALA A 120 3.61 -13.47 1.50
CA ALA A 120 4.89 -14.10 1.85
C ALA A 120 5.84 -13.16 2.61
N ASP A 121 5.72 -11.85 2.36
CA ASP A 121 6.54 -10.81 2.95
C ASP A 121 5.79 -9.47 2.97
N ILE A 122 6.45 -8.43 3.51
CA ILE A 122 5.84 -7.10 3.63
C ILE A 122 5.58 -6.43 2.28
N ALA A 123 6.41 -6.69 1.26
CA ALA A 123 6.24 -6.09 -0.06
C ALA A 123 5.02 -6.68 -0.77
N ALA A 124 4.83 -8.00 -0.67
CA ALA A 124 3.62 -8.69 -1.11
C ALA A 124 2.40 -8.16 -0.35
N LEU A 125 2.48 -8.03 0.98
CA LEU A 125 1.35 -7.53 1.79
C LEU A 125 0.93 -6.11 1.38
N ARG A 126 1.90 -5.20 1.17
CA ARG A 126 1.65 -3.84 0.66
C ARG A 126 0.98 -3.83 -0.71
N THR A 127 1.36 -4.77 -1.57
CA THR A 127 0.77 -4.92 -2.90
C THR A 127 -0.70 -5.33 -2.79
N GLU A 128 -1.00 -6.31 -1.95
CA GLU A 128 -2.37 -6.78 -1.68
C GLU A 128 -3.23 -5.75 -0.90
N PHE A 129 -2.61 -4.84 -0.15
CA PHE A 129 -3.32 -3.78 0.57
C PHE A 129 -3.93 -2.72 -0.37
N ARG A 130 -3.33 -2.47 -1.54
CA ARG A 130 -3.76 -1.41 -2.45
C ARG A 130 -5.21 -1.59 -2.96
N PRO A 131 -5.64 -2.75 -3.48
CA PRO A 131 -7.03 -2.93 -3.90
C PRO A 131 -8.04 -2.63 -2.78
N LEU A 132 -7.76 -3.10 -1.56
CA LEU A 132 -8.58 -2.81 -0.41
C LEU A 132 -8.62 -1.30 -0.12
N SER A 133 -7.47 -0.64 0.00
CA SER A 133 -7.39 0.78 0.33
C SER A 133 -8.09 1.67 -0.70
N GLU A 134 -7.96 1.34 -1.99
CA GLU A 134 -8.63 2.05 -3.08
C GLU A 134 -10.15 1.87 -3.06
N SER A 135 -10.64 0.67 -2.71
CA SER A 135 -12.08 0.39 -2.68
C SER A 135 -12.83 1.14 -1.57
N VAL A 136 -12.15 1.49 -0.47
CA VAL A 136 -12.73 2.16 0.71
C VAL A 136 -12.37 3.65 0.80
N LYS A 137 -11.46 4.15 -0.06
CA LYS A 137 -10.86 5.50 0.06
C LYS A 137 -11.86 6.64 0.12
N ASP A 138 -13.05 6.45 -0.43
CA ASP A 138 -14.08 7.48 -0.57
C ASP A 138 -15.25 7.28 0.41
N GLN A 139 -15.19 6.33 1.34
CA GLN A 139 -16.24 6.11 2.34
C GLN A 139 -16.43 7.35 3.25
N LYS A 140 -17.60 7.44 3.91
CA LYS A 140 -17.81 8.46 4.95
C LYS A 140 -16.90 8.15 6.14
N LEU A 141 -16.17 9.15 6.61
CA LEU A 141 -15.21 9.00 7.70
C LEU A 141 -15.73 9.61 9.01
N PRO A 142 -15.58 8.91 10.14
CA PRO A 142 -15.78 9.47 11.47
C PRO A 142 -14.81 10.63 11.74
N ALA A 143 -15.12 11.46 12.73
CA ALA A 143 -14.22 12.49 13.24
C ALA A 143 -12.85 11.90 13.61
N GLY A 144 -11.76 12.61 13.31
CA GLY A 144 -10.40 12.16 13.59
C GLY A 144 -9.82 11.17 12.57
N PHE A 145 -10.60 10.66 11.62
CA PHE A 145 -10.09 9.89 10.48
C PHE A 145 -9.88 10.78 9.26
N VAL A 146 -8.93 10.39 8.42
CA VAL A 146 -8.58 11.10 7.19
C VAL A 146 -8.34 10.13 6.04
N THR A 147 -8.54 10.61 4.83
CA THR A 147 -8.00 9.99 3.61
C THR A 147 -6.68 10.68 3.29
N ALA A 148 -5.66 9.88 3.02
CA ALA A 148 -4.36 10.32 2.60
C ALA A 148 -3.99 9.71 1.24
N TYR A 149 -3.05 10.33 0.55
CA TYR A 149 -2.62 9.95 -0.79
C TYR A 149 -1.11 10.12 -0.95
N CYS A 150 -0.47 9.15 -1.61
CA CYS A 150 0.94 9.22 -1.96
C CYS A 150 1.03 9.11 -3.50
N PRO A 151 1.49 10.16 -4.21
CA PRO A 151 1.59 10.12 -5.67
C PRO A 151 2.69 9.17 -6.15
N MET A 152 3.71 8.89 -5.33
CA MET A 152 4.86 8.06 -5.71
C MET A 152 4.59 6.56 -5.60
N ALA A 153 3.57 6.17 -4.84
CA ALA A 153 3.24 4.76 -4.61
C ALA A 153 3.04 4.02 -5.95
N PHE A 154 3.53 2.78 -6.01
CA PHE A 154 3.38 1.90 -7.17
C PHE A 154 3.86 2.53 -8.49
N LYS A 155 5.14 2.92 -8.53
CA LYS A 155 5.80 3.49 -9.72
C LYS A 155 5.10 4.77 -10.21
N ASN A 156 4.83 5.70 -9.29
CA ASN A 156 4.16 6.98 -9.57
C ASN A 156 2.72 6.85 -10.09
N THR A 157 2.08 5.69 -9.92
CA THR A 157 0.63 5.55 -10.21
C THR A 157 -0.21 6.17 -9.09
N GLY A 158 0.37 6.23 -7.89
CA GLY A 158 -0.24 6.71 -6.68
C GLY A 158 -1.22 5.72 -6.04
N ALA A 159 -1.48 5.95 -4.76
CA ALA A 159 -2.44 5.17 -3.98
C ALA A 159 -2.98 5.94 -2.77
N TYR A 160 -4.23 5.66 -2.43
CA TYR A 160 -4.94 6.21 -1.29
C TYR A 160 -4.99 5.23 -0.11
N TRP A 161 -4.97 5.77 1.11
CA TRP A 161 -5.27 5.01 2.33
C TRP A 161 -6.12 5.84 3.30
N LEU A 162 -6.74 5.15 4.26
CA LEU A 162 -7.38 5.78 5.41
C LEU A 162 -6.47 5.65 6.64
N GLN A 163 -6.45 6.66 7.50
CA GLN A 163 -5.71 6.61 8.77
C GLN A 163 -6.38 7.49 9.83
N LYS A 164 -5.90 7.42 11.07
CA LYS A 164 -6.25 8.35 12.14
C LYS A 164 -5.27 9.53 12.19
N GLY A 165 -5.79 10.72 12.45
CA GLY A 165 -5.01 11.95 12.60
C GLY A 165 -4.37 12.46 11.30
N SER A 166 -3.78 13.65 11.38
CA SER A 166 -3.21 14.38 10.25
C SER A 166 -1.73 14.09 9.99
N THR A 167 -1.03 13.43 10.92
CA THR A 167 0.36 13.00 10.71
C THR A 167 0.38 11.82 9.75
N LEU A 168 1.09 11.93 8.63
CA LEU A 168 1.12 10.89 7.60
C LEU A 168 1.88 9.66 8.07
N TYR A 169 1.30 8.48 7.88
CA TYR A 169 1.94 7.19 8.09
C TYR A 169 1.76 6.33 6.84
N ASN A 170 2.70 6.42 5.92
CA ASN A 170 2.59 5.82 4.60
C ASN A 170 2.73 4.28 4.68
N PRO A 171 1.65 3.51 4.43
CA PRO A 171 1.71 2.05 4.56
C PRO A 171 2.50 1.38 3.43
N TYR A 172 2.71 2.07 2.30
CA TYR A 172 3.35 1.50 1.11
C TYR A 172 4.88 1.53 1.16
N TYR A 173 5.44 2.43 1.95
CA TYR A 173 6.90 2.62 2.04
C TYR A 173 7.46 2.46 3.45
N GLY A 174 6.62 2.39 4.47
CA GLY A 174 7.08 2.19 5.84
C GLY A 174 8.03 3.30 6.28
N ALA A 175 9.09 2.93 7.01
CA ALA A 175 10.08 3.85 7.54
C ALA A 175 10.82 4.65 6.46
N GLU A 176 10.97 4.12 5.23
CA GLU A 176 11.71 4.80 4.16
C GLU A 176 11.06 6.12 3.73
N MET A 177 9.72 6.17 3.74
CA MET A 177 8.96 7.36 3.35
C MET A 177 7.73 7.56 4.24
N LEU A 178 7.90 7.37 5.54
CA LEU A 178 6.80 7.29 6.51
C LEU A 178 5.84 8.48 6.43
N HIS A 179 6.39 9.68 6.19
CA HIS A 179 5.61 10.91 6.12
C HIS A 179 5.36 11.42 4.70
N CYS A 180 5.64 10.61 3.67
CA CYS A 180 5.42 11.00 2.27
C CYS A 180 3.94 10.88 1.89
N GLY A 181 3.38 11.97 1.36
CA GLY A 181 2.01 12.03 0.85
C GLY A 181 1.34 13.35 1.19
N ALA A 182 0.02 13.38 1.11
CA ALA A 182 -0.82 14.49 1.54
C ALA A 182 -2.15 13.98 2.10
N ILE A 183 -2.72 14.74 3.04
CA ILE A 183 -4.11 14.55 3.47
C ILE A 183 -5.02 15.15 2.39
N THR A 184 -5.96 14.36 1.89
CA THR A 184 -6.90 14.79 0.83
C THR A 184 -8.32 15.02 1.35
N ARG A 185 -8.71 14.36 2.45
CA ARG A 185 -10.03 14.53 3.06
C ARG A 185 -9.99 14.29 4.56
N LYS A 186 -10.72 15.09 5.34
CA LYS A 186 -10.95 14.88 6.78
C LYS A 186 -12.36 14.32 7.02
N GLY A 187 -12.55 13.58 8.11
CA GLY A 187 -13.86 13.09 8.55
C GLY A 187 -14.76 14.16 9.14
N SER A 188 -16.04 13.78 9.31
CA SER A 188 -17.20 14.67 9.48
C SER A 188 -17.37 15.36 10.85
N ALA A 189 -16.28 15.83 11.47
CA ALA A 189 -16.34 16.90 12.47
C ALA A 189 -15.49 18.13 12.08
N GLU A 190 -14.68 18.04 11.03
CA GLU A 190 -13.76 19.11 10.64
C GLU A 190 -14.09 19.73 9.28
N GLN A 191 -14.93 19.07 8.49
CA GLN A 191 -15.42 19.60 7.22
C GLN A 191 -16.43 20.74 7.40
N ASP A 192 -17.14 20.78 8.54
CA ASP A 192 -18.09 21.83 8.87
C ASP A 192 -17.44 23.05 9.54
N ALA A 193 -16.20 22.90 10.06
CA ALA A 193 -15.44 23.99 10.67
C ALA A 193 -14.65 24.80 9.63
N ALA A 194 -14.11 24.13 8.59
CA ALA A 194 -13.32 24.80 7.55
C ALA A 194 -14.16 25.66 6.57
N THR A 195 -15.49 25.54 6.59
CA THR A 195 -16.42 26.38 5.81
C THR A 195 -16.98 27.57 6.60
N ALA A 196 -16.67 27.69 7.91
CA ALA A 196 -17.15 28.77 8.77
C ALA A 196 -16.14 29.92 8.97
N GLU A 197 -14.89 29.78 8.50
CA GLU A 197 -13.81 30.76 8.70
C GLU A 197 -13.44 31.53 7.40
N GLU A 198 -14.43 31.84 6.57
CA GLU A 198 -14.27 32.77 5.42
C GLU A 198 -15.48 33.73 5.29
N ALA A 199 -16.09 34.13 6.42
CA ALA A 199 -17.02 35.26 6.43
C ALA A 199 -16.22 36.57 6.50
N PRO A 200 -16.41 37.53 5.57
CA PRO A 200 -15.70 38.81 5.60
C PRO A 200 -16.10 39.59 6.86
N LYS A 201 -15.10 40.09 7.60
CA LYS A 201 -15.34 41.15 8.58
C LYS A 201 -15.66 42.43 7.80
N GLU A 202 -16.84 42.98 8.05
CA GLU A 202 -17.30 44.28 7.54
C GLU A 202 -16.40 45.44 7.99
#